data_AF-A0A8X7Y9S5-F1
#
_entry.id   AF-A0A8X7Y9S5-F1
#
_cell.length_a   1.000
_cell.length_b   1.000
_cell.length_c   1.000
_cell.angle_alpha   90.00
_cell.angle_beta   90.00
_cell.angle_gamma   90.00
#
_symmetry.space_group_name_H-M   'P 1'
#
loop_
_entity.id
_entity.type
_entity.pdbx_description
1 polymer ?
#
loop_
_entity_poly.entity_id
_entity_poly.type
_entity_poly.pdbx_seq_one_letter_code
_entity_poly.pdbx_strand_id
1 'polypeptide(L)'
;MGKRNNQRKNKAMLDSDDENSSVSSSSTARSDLMSVSGTDEVQVDKDSLLEQALDALYEKRGSTREKALAAIIDAFNTNLQHQFVEKKFATLLHLCLNSIKKGSSKEISLACHTIGLLALTVGSGDNAHEILEESVIPISQALKSLSDSLKTVSLVECLAIVTFVGATKTEETERSMQIMWQLLHPKLGSNVVAVKLPAAVITAVVSAWAFILTTMDGCSLNSKDWQEYISYLSTLLDKDDRSVRIASGEALALIFETGSIEKFATENKTTPDGSVPEGNKSREGYAHILGLKSKILNQVRSLSAEAGGKGSTKKDLNSQRNLFKDVLEFLEDGYAPDISMKIGGDSLQTSTWSEFIKLNFMKHFLGGGFIKHMQDNEFLQVVFGFTPKRKHLLGAEHQMSSGEKRMFRSPNSIQNKARTQFLNKQRMLSKVGSSSLSIVIASTFLVTTAPFDVRNISKTNAPMRFIDDLLAFTLTCPFFLDRNVGHFAVGMGDEDM
;
A
#
# COMPACT_ATOMS: atom_id res chain seq x y z
N MET A 1 1.57 75.59 -6.86
CA MET A 1 1.71 74.69 -5.70
C MET A 1 2.91 73.78 -5.98
N GLY A 2 3.98 73.60 -5.21
CA GLY A 2 4.35 73.99 -3.85
C GLY A 2 5.31 72.90 -3.32
N LYS A 3 6.64 73.13 -3.45
CA LYS A 3 7.80 72.61 -2.66
C LYS A 3 7.96 71.07 -2.45
N ARG A 4 9.02 70.44 -2.97
CA ARG A 4 10.41 70.19 -2.41
C ARG A 4 10.56 68.70 -2.01
N ASN A 5 11.49 67.93 -2.59
CA ASN A 5 12.94 67.72 -2.21
C ASN A 5 13.10 66.99 -0.86
N ASN A 6 14.04 66.06 -0.58
CA ASN A 6 15.21 65.52 -1.27
C ASN A 6 15.78 64.32 -0.46
N GLN A 7 16.48 63.41 -1.15
CA GLN A 7 17.70 62.63 -0.80
C GLN A 7 18.22 62.46 0.65
N ARG A 8 18.76 61.24 0.90
CA ARG A 8 20.16 60.87 1.29
C ARG A 8 20.10 59.55 2.08
N LYS A 9 20.69 58.39 1.73
CA LYS A 9 21.95 57.91 1.12
C LYS A 9 23.21 58.02 2.02
N ASN A 10 23.85 56.84 2.20
CA ASN A 10 25.22 56.50 2.63
C ASN A 10 25.46 56.28 4.13
N LYS A 11 26.44 55.49 4.63
CA LYS A 11 27.30 54.33 4.24
C LYS A 11 28.46 54.33 5.29
N ALA A 12 29.02 53.15 5.61
CA ALA A 12 30.31 52.86 6.30
C ALA A 12 30.25 52.86 7.85
N MET A 13 30.75 51.89 8.63
CA MET A 13 31.98 51.04 8.71
C MET A 13 32.85 51.51 9.92
N LEU A 14 33.53 50.55 10.59
CA LEU A 14 34.50 50.63 11.73
C LEU A 14 33.85 50.36 13.11
N ASP A 15 34.16 49.29 13.85
CA ASP A 15 35.42 48.76 14.44
C ASP A 15 35.91 49.55 15.67
N SER A 16 35.94 48.90 16.84
CA SER A 16 36.79 49.23 18.01
C SER A 16 36.58 48.20 19.13
N ASP A 17 37.66 47.50 19.46
CA ASP A 17 37.92 46.75 20.69
C ASP A 17 38.24 47.68 21.88
N ASP A 18 38.40 47.03 23.05
CA ASP A 18 39.23 47.32 24.23
C ASP A 18 38.59 47.71 25.59
N GLU A 19 38.55 46.69 26.46
CA GLU A 19 39.33 46.52 27.70
C GLU A 19 38.91 47.11 29.07
N ASN A 20 39.15 46.25 30.08
CA ASN A 20 39.48 46.51 31.49
C ASN A 20 38.31 46.88 32.45
N SER A 21 38.15 46.34 33.67
CA SER A 21 39.13 45.77 34.62
C SER A 21 38.48 44.94 35.76
N SER A 22 39.15 43.83 36.10
CA SER A 22 39.55 43.27 37.42
C SER A 22 38.58 43.18 38.62
N VAL A 23 38.52 42.01 39.30
CA VAL A 23 39.39 41.63 40.45
C VAL A 23 39.19 40.15 40.91
N SER A 24 40.33 39.42 40.99
CA SER A 24 40.81 38.41 41.98
C SER A 24 39.84 37.65 42.92
N SER A 25 40.03 36.37 43.30
CA SER A 25 41.20 35.47 43.31
C SER A 25 40.81 33.98 43.50
N SER A 26 41.77 33.12 43.12
CA SER A 26 41.95 31.65 43.25
C SER A 26 41.50 30.93 44.54
N SER A 27 41.06 29.66 44.42
CA SER A 27 41.83 28.48 44.87
C SER A 27 41.09 27.13 44.69
N THR A 28 41.74 26.20 43.98
CA THR A 28 41.81 24.72 44.15
C THR A 28 40.68 23.95 44.87
N ALA A 29 40.03 23.02 44.16
CA ALA A 29 39.96 21.58 44.51
C ALA A 29 39.08 20.80 43.50
N ARG A 30 39.43 19.52 43.30
CA ARG A 30 38.81 18.56 42.38
C ARG A 30 37.35 18.27 42.78
N SER A 31 36.46 18.10 41.80
CA SER A 31 35.17 17.43 41.99
C SER A 31 34.72 16.80 40.68
N ASP A 32 34.80 15.48 40.61
CA ASP A 32 34.02 14.65 39.70
C ASP A 32 32.53 14.94 39.93
N LEU A 33 31.78 15.34 38.90
CA LEU A 33 30.32 15.16 38.90
C LEU A 33 29.75 15.19 37.47
N MET A 34 29.30 14.01 37.05
CA MET A 34 28.06 13.74 36.31
C MET A 34 27.69 14.72 35.18
N SER A 35 27.96 14.31 33.93
CA SER A 35 27.14 14.70 32.78
C SER A 35 25.83 13.90 32.80
N VAL A 36 24.85 14.38 33.58
CA VAL A 36 23.45 13.97 33.47
C VAL A 36 22.63 15.22 33.23
N SER A 37 22.30 15.50 31.97
CA SER A 37 21.00 16.07 31.56
C SER A 37 21.00 16.28 30.04
N GLY A 38 19.86 15.97 29.42
CA GLY A 38 19.63 16.21 28.00
C GLY A 38 18.33 15.56 27.51
N THR A 39 17.88 14.49 28.17
CA THR A 39 16.66 13.77 27.78
C THR A 39 15.45 14.12 28.65
N ASP A 40 15.63 14.41 29.93
CA ASP A 40 14.51 14.60 30.87
C ASP A 40 13.83 15.98 30.77
N GLU A 41 14.57 17.07 30.54
CA GLU A 41 13.96 18.42 30.50
C GLU A 41 13.04 18.64 29.28
N VAL A 42 13.34 18.01 28.14
CA VAL A 42 12.54 18.12 26.90
C VAL A 42 11.30 17.21 26.93
N GLN A 43 11.34 16.12 27.69
CA GLN A 43 10.22 15.19 27.83
C GLN A 43 9.12 15.80 28.71
N VAL A 44 9.49 16.41 29.84
CA VAL A 44 8.56 17.04 30.80
C VAL A 44 7.79 18.21 30.18
N ASP A 45 8.45 19.02 29.35
CA ASP A 45 7.81 20.15 28.65
C ASP A 45 6.72 19.67 27.67
N LYS A 46 6.97 18.57 26.94
CA LYS A 46 6.00 18.01 25.99
C LYS A 46 4.80 17.37 26.66
N ASP A 47 5.00 16.68 27.78
CA ASP A 47 3.90 16.10 28.56
C ASP A 47 2.98 17.21 29.09
N SER A 48 3.55 18.34 29.54
CA SER A 48 2.78 19.50 30.00
C SER A 48 1.95 20.14 28.87
N LEU A 49 2.49 20.21 27.65
CA LEU A 49 1.77 20.72 26.47
C LEU A 49 0.60 19.80 26.08
N LEU A 50 0.77 18.48 26.23
CA LEU A 50 -0.27 17.51 25.96
C LEU A 50 -1.42 17.58 26.97
N GLU A 51 -1.09 17.78 28.25
CA GLU A 51 -2.10 18.05 29.29
C GLU A 51 -2.85 19.36 29.03
N GLN A 52 -2.14 20.43 28.66
CA GLN A 52 -2.77 21.70 28.30
C GLN A 52 -3.70 21.55 27.07
N ALA A 53 -3.29 20.77 26.07
CA ALA A 53 -4.12 20.48 24.91
C ALA A 53 -5.36 19.67 25.30
N LEU A 54 -5.24 18.71 26.22
CA LEU A 54 -6.38 17.95 26.75
C LEU A 54 -7.38 18.88 27.46
N ASP A 55 -6.90 19.79 28.31
CA ASP A 55 -7.76 20.76 29.00
C ASP A 55 -8.47 21.70 28.02
N ALA A 56 -7.79 22.11 26.95
CA ALA A 56 -8.35 22.95 25.90
C ALA A 56 -9.49 22.28 25.10
N LEU A 57 -9.68 20.96 25.21
CA LEU A 57 -10.85 20.27 24.63
C LEU A 57 -12.16 20.55 25.38
N TYR A 58 -12.11 21.00 26.63
CA TYR A 58 -13.31 21.42 27.39
C TYR A 58 -13.83 22.81 26.99
N GLU A 59 -13.05 23.56 26.20
CA GLU A 59 -13.41 24.90 25.79
C GLU A 59 -14.68 24.95 24.94
N LYS A 60 -15.52 25.97 25.18
CA LYS A 60 -16.80 26.13 24.45
C LYS A 60 -16.59 26.41 22.96
N ARG A 61 -15.47 27.05 22.61
CA ARG A 61 -15.18 27.48 21.24
C ARG A 61 -14.58 26.35 20.39
N GLY A 62 -15.28 25.94 19.32
CA GLY A 62 -14.84 24.86 18.43
C GLY A 62 -13.46 25.07 17.80
N SER A 63 -13.12 26.29 17.41
CA SER A 63 -11.78 26.59 16.85
C SER A 63 -10.64 26.39 17.85
N THR A 64 -10.91 26.47 19.15
CA THR A 64 -9.91 26.17 20.20
C THR A 64 -9.74 24.67 20.33
N ARG A 65 -10.85 23.92 20.38
CA ARG A 65 -10.82 22.45 20.39
C ARG A 65 -10.16 21.87 19.14
N GLU A 66 -10.39 22.44 17.96
CA GLU A 66 -9.70 22.03 16.72
C GLU A 66 -8.17 22.19 16.82
N LYS A 67 -7.68 23.27 17.42
CA LYS A 67 -6.23 23.48 17.61
C LYS A 67 -5.66 22.48 18.62
N ALA A 68 -6.39 22.21 19.69
CA ALA A 68 -6.02 21.23 20.69
C ALA A 68 -5.92 19.82 20.09
N LEU A 69 -6.91 19.38 19.30
CA LEU A 69 -6.87 18.08 18.61
C LEU A 69 -5.68 17.99 17.66
N ALA A 70 -5.38 19.05 16.90
CA ALA A 70 -4.21 19.07 16.02
C ALA A 70 -2.89 18.93 16.80
N ALA A 71 -2.75 19.62 17.94
CA ALA A 71 -1.58 19.50 18.79
C ALA A 71 -1.42 18.07 19.38
N ILE A 72 -2.54 17.45 19.76
CA ILE A 72 -2.55 16.05 20.23
C ILE A 72 -2.08 15.12 19.10
N ILE A 73 -2.61 15.26 17.87
CA ILE A 73 -2.20 14.47 16.71
C ILE A 73 -0.69 14.60 16.46
N ASP A 74 -0.15 15.82 16.48
CA ASP A 74 1.28 16.06 16.28
C ASP A 74 2.13 15.38 17.37
N ALA A 75 1.66 15.40 18.63
CA ALA A 75 2.31 14.73 19.74
C ALA A 75 2.34 13.20 19.57
N PHE A 76 1.23 12.59 19.14
CA PHE A 76 1.10 11.15 18.88
C PHE A 76 1.89 10.69 17.64
N ASN A 77 2.07 11.55 16.64
CA ASN A 77 2.89 11.25 15.47
C ASN A 77 4.39 11.37 15.77
N THR A 78 4.76 12.21 16.74
CA THR A 78 6.17 12.44 17.11
C THR A 78 6.69 11.41 18.11
N ASN A 79 5.85 10.97 19.06
CA ASN A 79 6.21 9.96 20.05
C ASN A 79 4.98 9.13 20.45
N LEU A 80 5.20 7.88 20.83
CA LEU A 80 4.13 7.04 21.37
C LEU A 80 3.87 7.46 22.82
N GLN A 81 2.75 8.14 23.04
CA GLN A 81 2.38 8.76 24.30
C GLN A 81 1.82 7.75 25.32
N HIS A 82 2.50 6.61 25.53
CA HIS A 82 1.98 5.49 26.33
C HIS A 82 1.60 5.90 27.76
N GLN A 83 2.47 6.65 28.46
CA GLN A 83 2.20 7.09 29.84
C GLN A 83 1.00 8.03 29.96
N PHE A 84 0.80 8.90 28.97
CA PHE A 84 -0.37 9.79 28.92
C PHE A 84 -1.64 8.99 28.67
N VAL A 85 -1.59 8.06 27.72
CA VAL A 85 -2.72 7.20 27.35
C VAL A 85 -3.15 6.35 28.55
N GLU A 86 -2.23 5.68 29.25
CA GLU A 86 -2.55 4.88 30.44
C GLU A 86 -3.37 5.65 31.49
N LYS A 87 -3.08 6.94 31.68
CA LYS A 87 -3.75 7.78 32.69
C LYS A 87 -5.02 8.47 32.19
N LYS A 88 -5.09 8.80 30.90
CA LYS A 88 -6.07 9.75 30.35
C LYS A 88 -6.87 9.20 29.17
N PHE A 89 -6.73 7.92 28.79
CA PHE A 89 -7.42 7.37 27.61
C PHE A 89 -8.93 7.60 27.65
N ALA A 90 -9.60 7.28 28.77
CA ALA A 90 -11.05 7.40 28.89
C ALA A 90 -11.53 8.85 28.76
N THR A 91 -10.78 9.79 29.35
CA THR A 91 -11.05 11.23 29.24
C THR A 91 -10.89 11.72 27.80
N LEU A 92 -9.78 11.36 27.15
CA LEU A 92 -9.51 11.77 25.77
C LEU A 92 -10.55 11.18 24.80
N LEU A 93 -10.87 9.89 24.95
CA LEU A 93 -11.90 9.21 24.15
C LEU A 93 -13.24 9.93 24.31
N HIS A 94 -13.69 10.15 25.54
CA HIS A 94 -14.96 10.83 25.81
C HIS A 94 -15.05 12.21 25.15
N LEU A 95 -13.97 13.00 25.21
CA LEU A 95 -13.90 14.32 24.60
C LEU A 95 -13.94 14.24 23.06
N CYS A 96 -13.22 13.30 22.47
CA CYS A 96 -13.25 13.08 21.02
C CYS A 96 -14.65 12.63 20.55
N LEU A 97 -15.31 11.73 21.29
CA LEU A 97 -16.68 11.31 20.97
C LEU A 97 -17.70 12.46 21.08
N ASN A 98 -17.50 13.39 22.03
CA ASN A 98 -18.31 14.60 22.10
C ASN A 98 -18.08 15.53 20.89
N SER A 99 -16.84 15.66 20.43
CA SER A 99 -16.50 16.34 19.17
C SER A 99 -17.13 15.66 17.95
N ILE A 100 -17.20 14.33 17.89
CA ILE A 100 -17.91 13.61 16.82
C ILE A 100 -19.42 13.93 16.83
N LYS A 101 -20.03 14.00 18.01
CA LYS A 101 -21.47 14.25 18.16
C LYS A 101 -21.90 15.68 17.82
N LYS A 102 -21.07 16.69 18.12
CA LYS A 102 -21.47 18.12 18.08
C LYS A 102 -20.51 19.04 17.32
N GLY A 103 -19.36 18.54 16.89
CA GLY A 103 -18.29 19.34 16.29
C GLY A 103 -18.55 19.79 14.85
N SER A 104 -17.68 20.68 14.37
CA SER A 104 -17.60 21.03 12.95
C SER A 104 -17.07 19.83 12.13
N SER A 105 -17.22 19.84 10.81
CA SER A 105 -16.63 18.80 9.94
C SER A 105 -15.12 18.60 10.19
N LYS A 106 -14.41 19.71 10.38
CA LYS A 106 -12.98 19.69 10.67
C LYS A 106 -12.68 19.16 12.07
N GLU A 107 -13.45 19.56 13.07
CA GLU A 107 -13.32 19.06 14.44
C GLU A 107 -13.58 17.54 14.50
N ILE A 108 -14.61 17.05 13.81
CA ILE A 108 -14.93 15.63 13.68
C ILE A 108 -13.76 14.88 13.03
N SER A 109 -13.21 15.41 11.93
CA SER A 109 -12.09 14.78 11.22
C SER A 109 -10.85 14.63 12.11
N LEU A 110 -10.52 15.67 12.87
CA LEU A 110 -9.40 15.65 13.82
C LEU A 110 -9.67 14.70 15.01
N ALA A 111 -10.90 14.68 15.53
CA ALA A 111 -11.29 13.78 16.61
C ALA A 111 -11.21 12.31 16.17
N CYS A 112 -11.70 11.99 14.97
CA CYS A 112 -11.58 10.67 14.36
C CYS A 112 -10.12 10.21 14.24
N HIS A 113 -9.24 11.08 13.72
CA HIS A 113 -7.83 10.76 13.61
C HIS A 113 -7.17 10.56 15.00
N THR A 114 -7.54 11.38 15.98
CA THR A 114 -7.07 11.26 17.37
C THR A 114 -7.51 9.93 18.00
N ILE A 115 -8.76 9.49 17.80
CA ILE A 115 -9.26 8.20 18.30
C ILE A 115 -8.48 7.03 17.67
N GLY A 116 -8.22 7.07 16.36
CA GLY A 116 -7.44 6.01 15.73
C GLY A 116 -5.99 5.96 16.22
N LEU A 117 -5.35 7.12 16.43
CA LEU A 117 -4.01 7.19 17.05
C LEU A 117 -4.02 6.69 18.50
N LEU A 118 -5.08 7.01 19.26
CA LEU A 118 -5.29 6.51 20.61
C LEU A 118 -5.38 4.99 20.61
N ALA A 119 -6.21 4.39 19.75
CA ALA A 119 -6.34 2.94 19.63
C ALA A 119 -5.00 2.28 19.28
N LEU A 120 -4.27 2.81 18.29
CA LEU A 120 -2.95 2.30 17.90
C LEU A 120 -1.90 2.40 19.00
N THR A 121 -2.00 3.41 19.89
CA THR A 121 -1.04 3.62 20.98
C THR A 121 -1.36 2.75 22.19
N VAL A 122 -2.65 2.50 22.48
CA VAL A 122 -3.09 1.52 23.49
C VAL A 122 -2.64 0.11 23.10
N GLY A 123 -2.77 -0.24 21.81
CA GLY A 123 -2.50 -1.60 21.32
C GLY A 123 -3.61 -2.59 21.67
N SER A 124 -3.46 -3.85 21.26
CA SER A 124 -4.46 -4.90 21.49
C SER A 124 -4.71 -5.13 22.99
N GLY A 125 -5.98 -5.19 23.40
CA GLY A 125 -6.39 -5.47 24.79
C GLY A 125 -7.76 -4.87 25.14
N ASP A 126 -8.14 -4.97 26.41
CA ASP A 126 -9.46 -4.53 26.91
C ASP A 126 -9.73 -3.04 26.62
N ASN A 127 -8.72 -2.19 26.80
CA ASN A 127 -8.83 -0.75 26.52
C ASN A 127 -9.12 -0.47 25.03
N ALA A 128 -8.54 -1.24 24.11
CA ALA A 128 -8.84 -1.08 22.68
C ALA A 128 -10.24 -1.60 22.32
N HIS A 129 -10.69 -2.66 22.99
CA HIS A 129 -12.04 -3.16 22.86
C HIS A 129 -13.08 -2.13 23.35
N GLU A 130 -12.84 -1.49 24.50
CA GLU A 130 -13.68 -0.39 25.01
C GLU A 130 -13.72 0.79 24.03
N ILE A 131 -12.57 1.18 23.45
CA ILE A 131 -12.51 2.23 22.42
C ILE A 131 -13.42 1.87 21.23
N LEU A 132 -13.40 0.62 20.77
CA LEU A 132 -14.26 0.16 19.69
C LEU A 132 -15.73 0.26 20.08
N GLU A 133 -16.14 -0.34 21.21
CA GLU A 133 -17.55 -0.37 21.65
C GLU A 133 -18.14 1.04 21.79
N GLU A 134 -17.42 1.95 22.44
CA GLU A 134 -17.87 3.33 22.67
C GLU A 134 -17.86 4.19 21.38
N SER A 135 -17.04 3.84 20.38
CA SER A 135 -16.90 4.60 19.14
C SER A 135 -17.90 4.20 18.05
N VAL A 136 -18.33 2.93 18.00
CA VAL A 136 -19.19 2.43 16.92
C VAL A 136 -20.50 3.20 16.81
N ILE A 137 -21.18 3.47 17.92
CA ILE A 137 -22.50 4.15 17.91
C ILE A 137 -22.37 5.62 17.46
N PRO A 138 -21.50 6.46 18.06
CA PRO A 138 -21.33 7.84 17.63
C PRO A 138 -20.89 7.97 16.16
N ILE A 139 -19.97 7.11 15.72
CA ILE A 139 -19.51 7.11 14.32
C ILE A 139 -20.65 6.72 13.38
N SER A 140 -21.38 5.65 13.68
CA SER A 140 -22.52 5.19 12.86
C SER A 140 -23.61 6.27 12.75
N GLN A 141 -23.88 7.00 13.82
CA GLN A 141 -24.83 8.12 13.80
C GLN A 141 -24.33 9.28 12.94
N ALA A 142 -23.05 9.65 13.05
CA ALA A 142 -22.45 10.71 12.25
C ALA A 142 -22.41 10.37 10.75
N LEU A 143 -22.23 9.08 10.41
CA LEU A 143 -22.23 8.57 9.03
C LEU A 143 -23.59 8.64 8.33
N LYS A 144 -24.71 8.71 9.08
CA LYS A 144 -26.05 8.94 8.49
C LYS A 144 -26.16 10.31 7.80
N SER A 145 -25.29 11.25 8.16
CA SER A 145 -25.21 12.58 7.55
C SER A 145 -24.06 12.64 6.54
N LEU A 146 -24.36 12.43 5.26
CA LEU A 146 -23.38 12.47 4.15
C LEU A 146 -23.11 13.89 3.61
N SER A 147 -23.19 14.91 4.47
CA SER A 147 -23.12 16.31 4.06
C SER A 147 -21.73 16.78 3.62
N ASP A 148 -20.67 16.13 4.09
CA ASP A 148 -19.28 16.51 3.83
C ASP A 148 -18.42 15.27 3.59
N SER A 149 -17.73 15.24 2.46
CA SER A 149 -16.87 14.13 2.05
C SER A 149 -15.70 13.91 3.01
N LEU A 150 -15.06 14.98 3.48
CA LEU A 150 -13.88 14.86 4.35
C LEU A 150 -14.24 14.27 5.71
N LYS A 151 -15.36 14.73 6.26
CA LYS A 151 -15.96 14.17 7.48
C LYS A 151 -16.25 12.68 7.32
N THR A 152 -16.92 12.29 6.24
CA THR A 152 -17.29 10.90 6.00
C THR A 152 -16.06 10.01 5.82
N VAL A 153 -15.05 10.46 5.07
CA VAL A 153 -13.77 9.73 4.91
C VAL A 153 -13.12 9.50 6.29
N SER A 154 -12.99 10.55 7.09
CA SER A 154 -12.34 10.45 8.42
C SER A 154 -13.10 9.53 9.38
N LEU A 155 -14.43 9.54 9.35
CA LEU A 155 -15.28 8.65 10.17
C LEU A 155 -15.09 7.18 9.79
N VAL A 156 -15.02 6.89 8.49
CA VAL A 156 -14.84 5.55 7.96
C VAL A 156 -13.44 5.01 8.27
N GLU A 157 -12.41 5.84 8.09
CA GLU A 157 -11.03 5.49 8.45
C GLU A 157 -10.87 5.24 9.95
N CYS A 158 -11.48 6.10 10.78
CA CYS A 158 -11.50 5.91 12.22
C CYS A 158 -12.16 4.58 12.60
N LEU A 159 -13.34 4.27 12.04
CA LEU A 159 -14.01 3.00 12.28
C LEU A 159 -13.10 1.83 11.90
N ALA A 160 -12.45 1.91 10.75
CA ALA A 160 -11.53 0.87 10.28
C ALA A 160 -10.37 0.61 11.24
N ILE A 161 -9.73 1.67 11.74
CA ILE A 161 -8.61 1.54 12.68
C ILE A 161 -9.06 1.02 14.04
N VAL A 162 -10.16 1.54 14.61
CA VAL A 162 -10.61 1.05 15.92
C VAL A 162 -11.10 -0.39 15.86
N THR A 163 -11.74 -0.81 14.75
CA THR A 163 -12.11 -2.21 14.53
C THR A 163 -10.87 -3.09 14.39
N PHE A 164 -9.88 -2.64 13.62
CA PHE A 164 -8.65 -3.39 13.41
C PHE A 164 -7.88 -3.68 14.71
N VAL A 165 -7.84 -2.71 15.64
CA VAL A 165 -7.09 -2.86 16.90
C VAL A 165 -7.94 -3.50 18.01
N GLY A 166 -9.22 -3.14 18.10
CA GLY A 166 -10.08 -3.47 19.23
C GLY A 166 -11.05 -4.63 19.03
N ALA A 167 -11.24 -5.13 17.80
CA ALA A 167 -12.14 -6.26 17.57
C ALA A 167 -11.49 -7.56 18.08
N THR A 168 -12.19 -8.23 18.98
CA THR A 168 -11.76 -9.53 19.53
C THR A 168 -12.55 -10.68 18.93
N LYS A 169 -13.78 -10.39 18.48
CA LYS A 169 -14.70 -11.36 17.89
C LYS A 169 -14.99 -11.01 16.44
N THR A 170 -15.17 -12.04 15.62
CA THR A 170 -15.54 -11.91 14.21
C THR A 170 -16.83 -11.10 14.01
N GLU A 171 -17.78 -11.18 14.93
CA GLU A 171 -19.05 -10.43 14.88
C GLU A 171 -18.87 -8.90 14.99
N GLU A 172 -17.85 -8.44 15.73
CA GLU A 172 -17.54 -7.01 15.89
C GLU A 172 -16.95 -6.45 14.58
N THR A 173 -16.07 -7.24 13.97
CA THR A 173 -15.48 -6.99 12.66
C THR A 173 -16.57 -6.93 11.59
N GLU A 174 -17.45 -7.94 11.56
CA GLU A 174 -18.56 -8.02 10.60
C GLU A 174 -19.53 -6.84 10.77
N ARG A 175 -19.91 -6.47 12.00
CA ARG A 175 -20.77 -5.31 12.26
C ARG A 175 -20.18 -4.03 11.66
N SER A 176 -18.88 -3.82 11.82
CA SER A 176 -18.18 -2.64 11.28
C SER A 176 -18.17 -2.65 9.75
N MET A 177 -17.93 -3.82 9.14
CA MET A 177 -18.00 -4.00 7.69
C MET A 177 -19.41 -3.78 7.15
N GLN A 178 -20.45 -4.25 7.85
CA GLN A 178 -21.84 -4.03 7.46
C GLN A 178 -22.22 -2.55 7.51
N ILE A 179 -21.73 -1.79 8.51
CA ILE A 179 -21.93 -0.33 8.57
C ILE A 179 -21.34 0.34 7.33
N MET A 180 -20.11 -0.01 6.95
CA MET A 180 -19.47 0.50 5.73
C MET A 180 -20.23 0.08 4.46
N TRP A 181 -20.67 -1.17 4.40
CA TRP A 181 -21.42 -1.70 3.26
C TRP A 181 -22.74 -0.96 3.05
N GLN A 182 -23.47 -0.67 4.13
CA GLN A 182 -24.73 0.08 4.07
C GLN A 182 -24.57 1.51 3.56
N LEU A 183 -23.36 2.09 3.62
CA LEU A 183 -23.09 3.38 2.97
C LEU A 183 -23.02 3.25 1.45
N LEU A 184 -22.37 2.20 0.95
CA LEU A 184 -22.22 1.94 -0.49
C LEU A 184 -23.51 1.43 -1.13
N HIS A 185 -24.22 0.57 -0.41
CA HIS A 185 -25.45 -0.08 -0.82
C HIS A 185 -26.52 0.09 0.27
N PRO A 186 -27.10 1.30 0.41
CA PRO A 186 -28.19 1.51 1.34
C PRO A 186 -29.36 0.61 0.94
N LYS A 187 -29.91 -0.13 1.90
CA LYS A 187 -31.14 -0.92 1.70
C LYS A 187 -32.28 0.05 1.35
N LEU A 188 -32.50 0.30 0.06
CA LEU A 188 -33.54 1.21 -0.41
C LEU A 188 -34.90 0.67 0.02
N GLY A 189 -35.55 1.36 0.97
CA GLY A 189 -37.01 1.38 1.03
C GLY A 189 -37.52 2.02 -0.26
N SER A 190 -38.68 1.57 -0.77
CA SER A 190 -39.11 1.72 -2.18
C SER A 190 -39.31 3.15 -2.74
N ASN A 191 -38.82 4.21 -2.10
CA ASN A 191 -39.09 5.60 -2.51
C ASN A 191 -37.96 6.61 -2.23
N VAL A 192 -36.70 6.19 -2.05
CA VAL A 192 -35.58 7.13 -1.83
C VAL A 192 -34.62 7.11 -3.01
N VAL A 193 -34.41 8.27 -3.64
CA VAL A 193 -33.41 8.49 -4.68
C VAL A 193 -32.04 8.13 -4.12
N ALA A 194 -31.31 7.22 -4.78
CA ALA A 194 -29.96 6.84 -4.38
C ALA A 194 -29.06 8.09 -4.33
N VAL A 195 -28.58 8.45 -3.14
CA VAL A 195 -27.65 9.56 -2.97
C VAL A 195 -26.34 9.16 -3.65
N LYS A 196 -25.98 9.86 -4.72
CA LYS A 196 -24.72 9.61 -5.43
C LYS A 196 -23.56 10.03 -4.54
N LEU A 197 -22.83 9.05 -3.99
CA LEU A 197 -21.64 9.29 -3.19
C LEU A 197 -20.51 9.90 -4.03
N PRO A 198 -19.76 10.88 -3.49
CA PRO A 198 -18.53 11.37 -4.11
C PRO A 198 -17.49 10.25 -4.27
N ALA A 199 -16.72 10.30 -5.34
CA ALA A 199 -15.71 9.27 -5.65
C ALA A 199 -14.68 9.08 -4.52
N ALA A 200 -14.28 10.16 -3.85
CA ALA A 200 -13.39 10.11 -2.69
C ALA A 200 -13.99 9.31 -1.52
N VAL A 201 -15.29 9.45 -1.26
CA VAL A 201 -15.98 8.70 -0.20
C VAL A 201 -16.10 7.22 -0.58
N ILE A 202 -16.46 6.91 -1.83
CA ILE A 202 -16.53 5.52 -2.31
C ILE A 202 -15.16 4.85 -2.16
N THR A 203 -14.10 5.53 -2.59
CA THR A 203 -12.72 5.04 -2.48
C THR A 203 -12.37 4.72 -1.02
N ALA A 204 -12.58 5.68 -0.10
CA ALA A 204 -12.27 5.49 1.31
C ALA A 204 -13.07 4.34 1.94
N VAL A 205 -14.36 4.21 1.62
CA VAL A 205 -15.20 3.12 2.15
C VAL A 205 -14.74 1.76 1.62
N VAL A 206 -14.44 1.64 0.33
CA VAL A 206 -13.95 0.37 -0.24
C VAL A 206 -12.59 0.00 0.34
N SER A 207 -11.65 0.96 0.45
CA SER A 207 -10.33 0.71 1.04
C SER A 207 -10.40 0.35 2.52
N ALA A 208 -11.25 1.02 3.31
CA ALA A 208 -11.47 0.71 4.72
C ALA A 208 -12.15 -0.66 4.92
N TRP A 209 -13.13 -0.99 4.08
CA TRP A 209 -13.79 -2.29 4.09
C TRP A 209 -12.81 -3.42 3.74
N ALA A 210 -12.00 -3.24 2.69
CA ALA A 210 -10.95 -4.20 2.32
C ALA A 210 -9.90 -4.32 3.42
N PHE A 211 -9.51 -3.22 4.06
CA PHE A 211 -8.58 -3.23 5.19
C PHE A 211 -9.11 -4.07 6.35
N ILE A 212 -10.37 -3.89 6.78
CA ILE A 212 -10.94 -4.74 7.83
C ILE A 212 -11.02 -6.19 7.37
N LEU A 213 -11.39 -6.46 6.11
CA LEU A 213 -11.46 -7.83 5.59
C LEU A 213 -10.14 -8.60 5.74
N THR A 214 -8.99 -7.91 5.74
CA THR A 214 -7.67 -8.55 5.95
C THR A 214 -7.49 -9.20 7.32
N THR A 215 -8.34 -8.87 8.32
CA THR A 215 -8.31 -9.48 9.66
C THR A 215 -9.31 -10.63 9.82
N MET A 216 -10.18 -10.85 8.83
CA MET A 216 -11.14 -11.95 8.85
C MET A 216 -10.59 -13.18 8.14
N ASP A 217 -10.84 -14.34 8.72
CA ASP A 217 -10.75 -15.58 7.98
C ASP A 217 -11.91 -15.64 7.00
N GLY A 218 -11.66 -15.79 5.70
CA GLY A 218 -12.69 -15.76 4.64
C GLY A 218 -13.86 -16.76 4.79
N CYS A 219 -13.84 -17.61 5.82
CA CYS A 219 -14.89 -18.55 6.21
C CYS A 219 -16.10 -17.91 6.92
N SER A 220 -16.03 -16.65 7.36
CA SER A 220 -17.04 -16.08 8.28
C SER A 220 -18.27 -15.46 7.62
N LEU A 221 -18.27 -15.23 6.30
CA LEU A 221 -19.35 -14.52 5.60
C LEU A 221 -20.16 -15.46 4.69
N ASN A 222 -21.47 -15.23 4.60
CA ASN A 222 -22.38 -16.07 3.81
C ASN A 222 -22.10 -15.96 2.30
N SER A 223 -22.32 -17.07 1.57
CA SER A 223 -22.16 -17.14 0.11
C SER A 223 -22.93 -16.05 -0.66
N LYS A 224 -24.12 -15.67 -0.17
CA LYS A 224 -24.93 -14.61 -0.79
C LYS A 224 -24.32 -13.23 -0.65
N ASP A 225 -23.76 -12.93 0.51
CA ASP A 225 -23.14 -11.63 0.79
C ASP A 225 -21.90 -11.45 -0.09
N TRP A 226 -21.09 -12.50 -0.23
CA TRP A 226 -19.95 -12.50 -1.15
C TRP A 226 -20.33 -12.24 -2.60
N GLN A 227 -21.41 -12.84 -3.10
CA GLN A 227 -21.90 -12.58 -4.45
C GLN A 227 -22.34 -11.13 -4.64
N GLU A 228 -23.02 -10.56 -3.65
CA GLU A 228 -23.42 -9.15 -3.66
C GLU A 228 -22.19 -8.23 -3.67
N TYR A 229 -21.20 -8.51 -2.81
CA TYR A 229 -19.94 -7.76 -2.72
C TYR A 229 -19.18 -7.78 -4.04
N ILE A 230 -18.93 -8.96 -4.60
CA ILE A 230 -18.19 -9.13 -5.87
C ILE A 230 -18.93 -8.44 -7.02
N SER A 231 -20.25 -8.60 -7.11
CA SER A 231 -21.07 -7.99 -8.15
C SER A 231 -20.98 -6.46 -8.10
N TYR A 232 -21.18 -5.88 -6.92
CA TYR A 232 -21.11 -4.42 -6.74
C TYR A 232 -19.70 -3.87 -7.01
N LEU A 233 -18.65 -4.50 -6.47
CA LEU A 233 -17.26 -4.09 -6.74
C LEU A 233 -16.91 -4.19 -8.23
N SER A 234 -17.43 -5.19 -8.95
CA SER A 234 -17.30 -5.27 -10.42
C SER A 234 -17.94 -4.07 -11.12
N THR A 235 -19.07 -3.53 -10.62
CA THR A 235 -19.66 -2.30 -11.19
C THR A 235 -18.83 -1.05 -10.94
N LEU A 236 -18.03 -1.03 -9.87
CA LEU A 236 -17.15 0.09 -9.56
C LEU A 236 -15.91 0.13 -10.48
N LEU A 237 -15.50 -1.01 -11.04
CA LEU A 237 -14.43 -1.07 -12.05
C LEU A 237 -14.79 -0.34 -13.35
N ASP A 238 -16.09 -0.16 -13.64
CA ASP A 238 -16.58 0.56 -14.82
C ASP A 238 -16.75 2.08 -14.59
N LYS A 239 -16.43 2.59 -13.39
CA LYS A 239 -16.52 4.04 -13.09
C LYS A 239 -15.36 4.80 -13.72
N ASP A 240 -15.62 6.06 -14.09
CA ASP A 240 -14.59 6.94 -14.68
C ASP A 240 -13.45 7.26 -13.70
N ASP A 241 -13.77 7.35 -12.40
CA ASP A 241 -12.81 7.72 -11.36
C ASP A 241 -11.77 6.61 -11.13
N ARG A 242 -10.49 6.98 -11.22
CA ARG A 242 -9.38 6.02 -11.11
C ARG A 242 -9.20 5.50 -9.69
N SER A 243 -9.37 6.35 -8.68
CA SER A 243 -9.19 5.96 -7.29
C SER A 243 -10.23 4.93 -6.89
N VAL A 244 -11.48 5.11 -7.35
CA VAL A 244 -12.56 4.13 -7.16
C VAL A 244 -12.21 2.79 -7.82
N ARG A 245 -11.72 2.82 -9.06
CA ARG A 245 -11.29 1.61 -9.78
C ARG A 245 -10.14 0.89 -9.07
N ILE A 246 -9.12 1.61 -8.65
CA ILE A 246 -7.95 1.09 -7.92
C ILE A 246 -8.40 0.41 -6.63
N ALA A 247 -9.14 1.11 -5.77
CA ALA A 247 -9.62 0.55 -4.50
C ALA A 247 -10.51 -0.69 -4.71
N SER A 248 -11.35 -0.69 -5.75
CA SER A 248 -12.20 -1.84 -6.08
C SER A 248 -11.40 -3.03 -6.60
N GLY A 249 -10.34 -2.78 -7.37
CA GLY A 249 -9.41 -3.82 -7.84
C GLY A 249 -8.65 -4.48 -6.70
N GLU A 250 -8.12 -3.71 -5.75
CA GLU A 250 -7.46 -4.21 -4.54
C GLU A 250 -8.43 -5.04 -3.68
N ALA A 251 -9.66 -4.52 -3.46
CA ALA A 251 -10.68 -5.24 -2.71
C ALA A 251 -11.03 -6.57 -3.39
N LEU A 252 -11.24 -6.60 -4.71
CA LEU A 252 -11.52 -7.83 -5.43
C LEU A 252 -10.36 -8.82 -5.33
N ALA A 253 -9.12 -8.38 -5.51
CA ALA A 253 -7.94 -9.24 -5.38
C ALA A 253 -7.88 -9.90 -3.99
N LEU A 254 -8.15 -9.14 -2.92
CA LEU A 254 -8.22 -9.68 -1.56
C LEU A 254 -9.35 -10.72 -1.38
N ILE A 255 -10.52 -10.49 -1.98
CA ILE A 255 -11.63 -11.45 -1.93
C ILE A 255 -11.24 -12.78 -2.60
N PHE A 256 -10.55 -12.71 -3.74
CA PHE A 256 -10.06 -13.91 -4.41
C PHE A 256 -8.90 -14.57 -3.65
N GLU A 257 -8.04 -13.80 -2.97
CA GLU A 257 -6.92 -14.31 -2.14
C GLU A 257 -7.38 -15.02 -0.87
N THR A 258 -8.40 -14.50 -0.19
CA THR A 258 -8.92 -15.08 1.07
C THR A 258 -9.54 -16.49 0.90
N GLY A 259 -9.57 -17.01 -0.33
CA GLY A 259 -9.93 -18.40 -0.64
C GLY A 259 -11.41 -18.71 -0.43
N SER A 260 -12.24 -17.70 -0.23
CA SER A 260 -13.69 -17.84 0.05
C SER A 260 -14.42 -18.57 -1.07
N ILE A 261 -13.92 -18.50 -2.31
CA ILE A 261 -14.59 -19.04 -3.50
C ILE A 261 -14.35 -20.55 -3.69
N GLU A 262 -13.16 -21.05 -3.37
CA GLU A 262 -12.83 -22.49 -3.45
C GLU A 262 -13.53 -23.30 -2.34
N LYS A 263 -13.80 -22.65 -1.20
CA LYS A 263 -14.57 -23.22 -0.09
C LYS A 263 -16.02 -23.50 -0.49
N PHE A 264 -16.67 -22.62 -1.28
CA PHE A 264 -18.00 -22.88 -1.85
C PHE A 264 -18.04 -24.09 -2.80
N ALA A 265 -16.91 -24.47 -3.40
CA ALA A 265 -16.82 -25.70 -4.21
C ALA A 265 -16.63 -26.97 -3.36
N THR A 266 -16.04 -26.83 -2.17
CA THR A 266 -15.53 -27.95 -1.36
C THR A 266 -16.51 -28.40 -0.27
N GLU A 267 -17.44 -27.55 0.18
CA GLU A 267 -18.52 -27.91 1.12
C GLU A 267 -19.42 -29.06 0.62
N ASN A 268 -19.35 -29.42 -0.67
CA ASN A 268 -20.10 -30.51 -1.28
C ASN A 268 -19.41 -31.90 -1.22
N LYS A 269 -18.21 -32.04 -0.63
CA LYS A 269 -17.43 -33.30 -0.70
C LYS A 269 -17.31 -34.10 0.60
N THR A 270 -17.95 -33.72 1.70
CA THR A 270 -17.79 -34.43 2.98
C THR A 270 -19.11 -34.78 3.66
N THR A 271 -19.91 -35.65 3.05
CA THR A 271 -20.80 -36.57 3.78
C THR A 271 -20.75 -37.95 3.12
N PRO A 272 -20.12 -38.96 3.76
CA PRO A 272 -20.18 -40.34 3.31
C PRO A 272 -21.41 -41.03 3.91
N ASP A 273 -22.60 -40.43 3.75
CA ASP A 273 -23.83 -41.15 4.06
C ASP A 273 -24.99 -40.70 3.17
N GLY A 274 -25.63 -41.68 2.55
CA GLY A 274 -26.51 -41.55 1.39
C GLY A 274 -27.85 -40.87 1.65
N SER A 275 -27.83 -39.56 1.89
CA SER A 275 -29.01 -38.72 1.80
C SER A 275 -28.83 -37.71 0.66
N VAL A 276 -29.82 -37.68 -0.24
CA VAL A 276 -29.87 -36.77 -1.40
C VAL A 276 -29.78 -35.33 -0.89
N PRO A 277 -28.72 -34.55 -1.19
CA PRO A 277 -28.70 -33.14 -0.84
C PRO A 277 -29.59 -32.39 -1.84
N GLU A 278 -30.35 -31.41 -1.37
CA GLU A 278 -30.95 -30.36 -2.22
C GLU A 278 -29.84 -29.59 -2.97
N GLY A 279 -29.32 -30.19 -4.04
CA GLY A 279 -28.03 -29.86 -4.65
C GLY A 279 -28.03 -28.83 -5.78
N ASN A 280 -29.05 -28.00 -5.94
CA ASN A 280 -29.10 -27.01 -7.04
C ASN A 280 -28.57 -25.61 -6.66
N LYS A 281 -28.87 -25.10 -5.46
CA LYS A 281 -28.59 -23.67 -5.14
C LYS A 281 -27.11 -23.34 -4.93
N SER A 282 -26.32 -24.23 -4.31
CA SER A 282 -24.87 -24.02 -4.10
C SER A 282 -24.07 -24.11 -5.40
N ARG A 283 -24.46 -25.02 -6.30
CA ARG A 283 -23.89 -25.19 -7.64
C ARG A 283 -24.17 -24.00 -8.56
N GLU A 284 -25.38 -23.46 -8.51
CA GLU A 284 -25.76 -22.23 -9.20
C GLU A 284 -24.96 -21.02 -8.69
N GLY A 285 -24.79 -20.90 -7.38
CA GLY A 285 -23.99 -19.83 -6.76
C GLY A 285 -22.51 -19.87 -7.17
N TYR A 286 -21.91 -21.06 -7.20
CA TYR A 286 -20.53 -21.23 -7.66
C TYR A 286 -20.36 -20.91 -9.15
N ALA A 287 -21.28 -21.36 -10.01
CA ALA A 287 -21.27 -21.02 -11.44
C ALA A 287 -21.41 -19.50 -11.66
N HIS A 288 -22.24 -18.84 -10.86
CA HIS A 288 -22.39 -17.38 -10.90
C HIS A 288 -21.09 -16.66 -10.49
N ILE A 289 -20.42 -17.10 -9.43
CA ILE A 289 -19.13 -16.52 -9.00
C ILE A 289 -18.05 -16.72 -10.07
N LEU A 290 -17.99 -17.89 -10.74
CA LEU A 290 -17.08 -18.10 -11.86
C LEU A 290 -17.40 -17.18 -13.05
N GLY A 291 -18.68 -16.97 -13.34
CA GLY A 291 -19.13 -16.00 -14.34
C GLY A 291 -18.68 -14.57 -13.99
N LEU A 292 -18.82 -14.17 -12.73
CA LEU A 292 -18.33 -12.88 -12.23
C LEU A 292 -16.80 -12.79 -12.32
N LYS A 293 -16.06 -13.84 -11.97
CA LYS A 293 -14.60 -13.89 -12.10
C LYS A 293 -14.18 -13.66 -13.56
N SER A 294 -14.84 -14.31 -14.52
CA SER A 294 -14.56 -14.12 -15.95
C SER A 294 -14.85 -12.69 -16.41
N LYS A 295 -15.97 -12.10 -15.98
CA LYS A 295 -16.29 -10.69 -16.25
C LYS A 295 -15.21 -9.75 -15.70
N ILE A 296 -14.84 -9.93 -14.43
CA ILE A 296 -13.83 -9.12 -13.74
C ILE A 296 -12.48 -9.24 -14.44
N LEU A 297 -12.08 -10.45 -14.86
CA LEU A 297 -10.82 -10.68 -15.57
C LEU A 297 -10.76 -9.87 -16.87
N ASN A 298 -11.87 -9.83 -17.64
CA ASN A 298 -11.95 -9.00 -18.84
C ASN A 298 -11.87 -7.50 -18.53
N GLN A 299 -12.53 -7.03 -17.46
CA GLN A 299 -12.46 -5.63 -17.02
C GLN A 299 -11.02 -5.26 -16.60
N VAL A 300 -10.39 -6.08 -15.76
CA VAL A 300 -9.01 -5.91 -15.30
C VAL A 300 -8.03 -5.88 -16.48
N ARG A 301 -8.18 -6.79 -17.45
CA ARG A 301 -7.37 -6.81 -18.67
C ARG A 301 -7.49 -5.50 -19.45
N SER A 302 -8.72 -4.99 -19.62
CA SER A 302 -8.95 -3.68 -20.26
C SER A 302 -8.25 -2.54 -19.50
N LEU A 303 -8.37 -2.50 -18.17
CA LEU A 303 -7.79 -1.46 -17.33
C LEU A 303 -6.25 -1.51 -17.27
N SER A 304 -5.66 -2.71 -17.36
CA SER A 304 -4.20 -2.93 -17.42
C SER A 304 -3.57 -2.36 -18.71
N ALA A 305 -4.37 -2.29 -19.78
CA ALA A 305 -3.97 -1.83 -21.11
C ALA A 305 -4.56 -0.46 -21.50
N GLU A 306 -5.31 0.20 -20.60
CA GLU A 306 -6.07 1.43 -20.89
C GLU A 306 -5.16 2.51 -21.48
N ALA A 307 -5.45 2.98 -22.70
CA ALA A 307 -4.66 4.00 -23.37
C ALA A 307 -4.68 5.35 -22.63
N GLY A 308 -3.60 6.12 -22.74
CA GLY A 308 -3.54 7.46 -22.14
C GLY A 308 -4.53 8.43 -22.80
N GLY A 309 -5.60 8.77 -22.09
CA GLY A 309 -6.56 9.79 -22.54
C GLY A 309 -5.97 11.21 -22.51
N LYS A 310 -6.48 12.11 -23.37
CA LYS A 310 -6.18 13.55 -23.31
C LYS A 310 -6.70 14.11 -21.97
N GLY A 311 -5.79 14.60 -21.13
CA GLY A 311 -6.13 15.22 -19.83
C GLY A 311 -5.78 14.40 -18.58
N SER A 312 -5.24 13.18 -18.72
CA SER A 312 -4.75 12.42 -17.56
C SER A 312 -3.31 12.78 -17.21
N THR A 313 -3.04 12.95 -15.92
CA THR A 313 -1.69 12.89 -15.36
C THR A 313 -1.08 11.52 -15.71
N LYS A 314 0.09 11.53 -16.37
CA LYS A 314 0.78 10.30 -16.81
C LYS A 314 1.12 9.37 -15.64
N LYS A 315 1.36 9.93 -14.46
CA LYS A 315 1.71 9.20 -13.24
C LYS A 315 0.54 8.33 -12.75
N ASP A 316 -0.65 8.90 -12.66
CA ASP A 316 -1.81 8.22 -12.06
C ASP A 316 -2.30 7.08 -12.94
N LEU A 317 -2.23 7.26 -14.26
CA LEU A 317 -2.49 6.21 -15.24
C LEU A 317 -1.46 5.07 -15.15
N ASN A 318 -0.20 5.38 -14.88
CA ASN A 318 0.82 4.35 -14.71
C ASN A 318 0.60 3.54 -13.43
N SER A 319 0.23 4.19 -12.32
CA SER A 319 -0.13 3.51 -11.08
C SER A 319 -1.31 2.57 -11.26
N GLN A 320 -2.37 3.04 -11.93
CA GLN A 320 -3.54 2.22 -12.26
C GLN A 320 -3.15 0.99 -13.09
N ARG A 321 -2.41 1.19 -14.19
CA ARG A 321 -1.98 0.08 -15.07
C ARG A 321 -1.11 -0.93 -14.33
N ASN A 322 -0.19 -0.47 -13.49
CA ASN A 322 0.67 -1.36 -12.71
C ASN A 322 -0.17 -2.22 -11.76
N LEU A 323 -1.06 -1.59 -10.97
CA LEU A 323 -1.96 -2.33 -10.10
C LEU A 323 -2.77 -3.38 -10.87
N PHE A 324 -3.40 -3.00 -11.98
CA PHE A 324 -4.23 -3.96 -12.73
C PHE A 324 -3.42 -5.03 -13.48
N LYS A 325 -2.12 -4.82 -13.72
CA LYS A 325 -1.24 -5.91 -14.16
C LYS A 325 -1.00 -6.89 -13.03
N ASP A 326 -0.70 -6.40 -11.84
CA ASP A 326 -0.48 -7.23 -10.65
C ASP A 326 -1.76 -8.01 -10.30
N VAL A 327 -2.94 -7.36 -10.37
CA VAL A 327 -4.24 -8.03 -10.18
C VAL A 327 -4.51 -9.06 -11.30
N LEU A 328 -4.16 -8.76 -12.56
CA LEU A 328 -4.35 -9.68 -13.67
C LEU A 328 -3.50 -10.94 -13.49
N GLU A 329 -2.20 -10.77 -13.21
CA GLU A 329 -1.25 -11.85 -12.95
C GLU A 329 -1.70 -12.70 -11.76
N PHE A 330 -2.17 -12.07 -10.68
CA PHE A 330 -2.74 -12.78 -9.55
C PHE A 330 -3.99 -13.60 -9.93
N LEU A 331 -4.92 -13.04 -10.70
CA LEU A 331 -6.16 -13.74 -11.06
C LEU A 331 -5.97 -14.87 -12.08
N GLU A 332 -4.96 -14.77 -12.95
CA GLU A 332 -4.61 -15.75 -13.98
C GLU A 332 -3.66 -16.84 -13.46
N ASP A 333 -2.57 -16.44 -12.80
CA ASP A 333 -1.45 -17.31 -12.44
C ASP A 333 -1.34 -17.56 -10.93
N GLY A 334 -2.11 -16.85 -10.10
CA GLY A 334 -2.15 -17.02 -8.64
C GLY A 334 -1.01 -16.33 -7.87
N TYR A 335 -0.16 -15.55 -8.55
CA TYR A 335 0.96 -14.87 -7.93
C TYR A 335 0.56 -13.48 -7.41
N ALA A 336 0.57 -13.29 -6.10
CA ALA A 336 0.44 -11.97 -5.50
C ALA A 336 1.74 -11.15 -5.67
N PRO A 337 1.67 -9.82 -5.77
CA PRO A 337 2.85 -9.00 -6.01
C PRO A 337 3.77 -8.96 -4.78
N ASP A 338 5.06 -9.25 -4.98
CA ASP A 338 6.10 -9.06 -3.97
C ASP A 338 6.54 -7.59 -3.95
N ILE A 339 6.15 -6.87 -2.90
CA ILE A 339 6.35 -5.41 -2.79
C ILE A 339 7.27 -5.10 -1.62
N SER A 340 8.40 -4.46 -1.94
CA SER A 340 9.38 -4.00 -0.97
C SER A 340 9.18 -2.54 -0.60
N MET A 341 8.95 -2.25 0.70
CA MET A 341 8.90 -0.90 1.24
C MET A 341 10.03 -0.66 2.23
N LYS A 342 10.75 0.46 2.10
CA LYS A 342 11.74 0.88 3.09
C LYS A 342 11.08 1.70 4.20
N ILE A 343 11.22 1.23 5.44
CA ILE A 343 10.72 1.83 6.66
C ILE A 343 11.93 2.14 7.55
N GLY A 344 12.25 3.42 7.70
CA GLY A 344 13.30 3.84 8.64
C GLY A 344 14.71 3.26 8.38
N GLY A 345 14.98 2.81 7.15
CA GLY A 345 16.25 2.18 6.74
C GLY A 345 16.18 0.66 6.57
N ASP A 346 15.13 0.02 7.08
CA ASP A 346 14.87 -1.41 6.95
C ASP A 346 13.84 -1.68 5.87
N SER A 347 13.93 -2.82 5.18
CA SER A 347 12.98 -3.22 4.14
C SER A 347 11.95 -4.18 4.71
N LEU A 348 10.68 -3.83 4.59
CA LEU A 348 9.55 -4.74 4.78
C LEU A 348 9.11 -5.25 3.41
N GLN A 349 8.97 -6.56 3.27
CA GLN A 349 8.39 -7.19 2.08
C GLN A 349 6.95 -7.57 2.39
N THR A 350 6.05 -7.35 1.44
CA THR A 350 4.68 -7.87 1.48
C THR A 350 4.52 -8.86 0.33
N SER A 351 4.04 -10.05 0.64
CA SER A 351 3.92 -11.17 -0.30
C SER A 351 2.47 -11.54 -0.64
N THR A 352 1.51 -10.87 0.02
CA THR A 352 0.06 -11.09 -0.16
C THR A 352 -0.66 -9.75 -0.32
N TRP A 353 -1.84 -9.78 -0.95
CA TRP A 353 -2.75 -8.64 -1.04
C TRP A 353 -3.20 -8.18 0.35
N SER A 354 -3.46 -9.12 1.27
CA SER A 354 -3.79 -8.83 2.66
C SER A 354 -2.71 -7.97 3.34
N GLU A 355 -1.44 -8.36 3.26
CA GLU A 355 -0.31 -7.59 3.81
C GLU A 355 -0.16 -6.23 3.15
N PHE A 356 -0.25 -6.19 1.81
CA PHE A 356 -0.13 -4.95 1.04
C PHE A 356 -1.22 -3.93 1.38
N ILE A 357 -2.48 -4.37 1.44
CA ILE A 357 -3.63 -3.52 1.78
C ILE A 357 -3.50 -3.02 3.22
N LYS A 358 -3.15 -3.89 4.18
CA LYS A 358 -2.88 -3.49 5.57
C LYS A 358 -1.83 -2.39 5.66
N LEU A 359 -0.70 -2.59 4.97
CA LEU A 359 0.42 -1.67 5.01
C LEU A 359 0.08 -0.31 4.40
N ASN A 360 -0.57 -0.31 3.23
CA ASN A 360 -0.95 0.92 2.54
C ASN A 360 -2.00 1.71 3.30
N PHE A 361 -3.00 1.03 3.87
CA PHE A 361 -4.03 1.68 4.68
C PHE A 361 -3.41 2.32 5.93
N MET A 362 -2.55 1.58 6.63
CA MET A 362 -1.84 2.09 7.82
C MET A 362 -0.94 3.28 7.48
N LYS A 363 -0.23 3.22 6.36
CA LYS A 363 0.61 4.31 5.86
C LYS A 363 -0.21 5.55 5.49
N HIS A 364 -1.37 5.36 4.87
CA HIS A 364 -2.27 6.47 4.54
C HIS A 364 -2.78 7.14 5.81
N PHE A 365 -3.31 6.34 6.75
CA PHE A 365 -3.87 6.83 8.00
C PHE A 365 -2.83 7.57 8.84
N LEU A 366 -1.66 6.97 9.11
CA LEU A 366 -0.63 7.57 9.97
C LEU A 366 0.15 8.72 9.30
N GLY A 367 0.13 8.80 7.96
CA GLY A 367 0.81 9.85 7.20
C GLY A 367 2.26 10.06 7.63
N GLY A 368 2.56 11.25 8.17
CA GLY A 368 3.91 11.62 8.63
C GLY A 368 4.41 10.81 9.83
N GLY A 369 3.52 10.25 10.66
CA GLY A 369 3.85 9.43 11.82
C GLY A 369 4.18 7.97 11.48
N PHE A 370 3.90 7.51 10.26
CA PHE A 370 4.01 6.10 9.86
C PHE A 370 5.36 5.47 10.20
N ILE A 371 6.47 6.13 9.86
CA ILE A 371 7.82 5.58 10.11
C ILE A 371 8.08 5.44 11.61
N LYS A 372 7.66 6.42 12.41
CA LYS A 372 7.88 6.44 13.86
C LYS A 372 7.10 5.31 14.53
N HIS A 373 5.81 5.19 14.18
CA HIS A 373 4.94 4.11 14.64
C HIS A 373 5.49 2.73 14.25
N MET A 374 5.90 2.50 13.00
CA MET A 374 6.50 1.21 12.62
C MET A 374 7.80 0.89 13.37
N GLN A 375 8.57 1.90 13.79
CA GLN A 375 9.83 1.70 14.52
C GLN A 375 9.66 1.47 16.02
N ASP A 376 8.62 2.03 16.62
CA ASP A 376 8.50 2.07 18.09
C ASP A 376 7.24 1.36 18.60
N ASN A 377 6.20 1.19 17.78
CA ASN A 377 4.92 0.62 18.19
C ASN A 377 4.97 -0.90 18.13
N GLU A 378 4.96 -1.55 19.29
CA GLU A 378 5.07 -3.00 19.40
C GLU A 378 3.89 -3.73 18.76
N PHE A 379 2.68 -3.18 18.87
CA PHE A 379 1.50 -3.74 18.22
C PHE A 379 1.68 -3.80 16.70
N LEU A 380 2.12 -2.71 16.06
CA LEU A 380 2.36 -2.69 14.61
C LEU A 380 3.53 -3.58 14.20
N GLN A 381 4.57 -3.68 15.03
CA GLN A 381 5.69 -4.59 14.79
C GLN A 381 5.24 -6.05 14.75
N VAL A 382 4.37 -6.45 15.68
CA VAL A 382 3.78 -7.80 15.71
C VAL A 382 2.88 -8.02 14.50
N VAL A 383 1.97 -7.07 14.22
CA VAL A 383 1.01 -7.14 13.09
C VAL A 383 1.71 -7.35 11.74
N PHE A 384 2.83 -6.65 11.52
CA PHE A 384 3.56 -6.71 10.24
C PHE A 384 4.77 -7.65 10.27
N GLY A 385 5.01 -8.37 11.36
CA GLY A 385 6.22 -9.17 11.54
C GLY A 385 7.51 -8.36 11.36
N PHE A 386 7.46 -7.05 11.63
CA PHE A 386 8.53 -6.12 11.35
C PHE A 386 9.36 -5.89 12.61
N THR A 387 10.64 -6.25 12.57
CA THR A 387 11.58 -5.99 13.66
C THR A 387 12.56 -4.89 13.25
N PRO A 388 12.43 -3.66 13.77
CA PRO A 388 13.32 -2.57 13.41
C PRO A 388 14.72 -2.83 13.97
N LYS A 389 15.77 -2.61 13.15
CA LYS A 389 17.17 -2.82 13.57
C LYS A 389 17.59 -1.95 14.74
N ARG A 390 16.87 -0.85 15.03
CA ARG A 390 17.16 0.02 16.18
C ARG A 390 16.99 -0.70 17.52
N LYS A 391 16.11 -1.72 17.63
CA LYS A 391 16.03 -2.60 18.81
C LYS A 391 17.29 -3.46 19.00
N HIS A 392 18.11 -3.62 17.96
CA HIS A 392 19.40 -4.31 18.02
C HIS A 392 20.56 -3.41 18.48
N LEU A 393 20.37 -2.08 18.63
CA LEU A 393 21.45 -1.16 19.01
C LEU A 393 21.78 -1.13 20.52
N LEU A 394 21.05 -1.90 21.34
CA LEU A 394 21.53 -2.25 22.69
C LEU A 394 22.54 -3.40 22.68
N GLY A 395 22.82 -4.01 21.52
CA GLY A 395 23.84 -5.05 21.38
C GLY A 395 24.32 -5.22 19.93
N ALA A 396 25.52 -4.72 19.65
CA ALA A 396 26.28 -4.78 18.40
C ALA A 396 26.06 -3.63 17.40
N GLU A 397 26.96 -2.65 17.50
CA GLU A 397 27.31 -1.79 16.37
C GLU A 397 27.83 -2.65 15.21
N HIS A 398 27.10 -2.72 14.11
CA HIS A 398 27.70 -2.79 12.77
C HIS A 398 27.15 -1.62 11.95
N GLN A 399 27.41 -0.40 12.43
CA GLN A 399 27.56 0.70 11.49
C GLN A 399 28.78 0.38 10.64
N MET A 400 28.55 0.02 9.38
CA MET A 400 29.65 -0.19 8.43
C MET A 400 30.63 0.96 8.54
N SER A 401 31.90 0.63 8.81
CA SER A 401 32.98 1.59 8.95
C SER A 401 33.04 2.48 7.70
N SER A 402 33.55 3.71 7.84
CA SER A 402 33.79 4.60 6.70
C SER A 402 34.58 3.89 5.57
N GLY A 403 35.46 2.94 5.93
CA GLY A 403 36.16 2.07 4.99
C GLY A 403 35.25 1.10 4.22
N GLU A 404 34.27 0.48 4.89
CA GLU A 404 33.31 -0.45 4.29
C GLU A 404 32.30 0.29 3.39
N LYS A 405 31.84 1.47 3.80
CA LYS A 405 31.02 2.34 2.93
C LYS A 405 31.79 2.72 1.66
N ARG A 406 33.11 2.97 1.76
CA ARG A 406 33.98 3.25 0.60
C ARG A 406 34.21 2.01 -0.27
N MET A 407 34.32 0.83 0.33
CA MET A 407 34.50 -0.44 -0.39
C MET A 407 33.25 -0.93 -1.10
N PHE A 408 32.05 -0.72 -0.56
CA PHE A 408 30.81 -1.27 -1.14
C PHE A 408 29.96 -0.25 -1.91
N ARG A 409 29.99 1.04 -1.54
CA ARG A 409 29.13 2.08 -2.16
C ARG A 409 29.84 3.07 -3.08
N SER A 410 31.16 3.00 -3.22
CA SER A 410 31.86 3.90 -4.15
C SER A 410 31.63 3.50 -5.62
N PRO A 411 31.66 4.46 -6.57
CA PRO A 411 31.55 4.18 -8.00
C PRO A 411 32.59 3.17 -8.52
N ASN A 412 33.74 3.07 -7.84
CA ASN A 412 34.85 2.19 -8.18
C ASN A 412 34.86 0.86 -7.40
N SER A 413 33.83 0.55 -6.60
CA SER A 413 33.75 -0.69 -5.82
C SER A 413 33.73 -1.93 -6.71
N ILE A 414 34.23 -3.05 -6.17
CA ILE A 414 34.23 -4.34 -6.86
C ILE A 414 32.80 -4.74 -7.25
N GLN A 415 31.82 -4.48 -6.38
CA GLN A 415 30.41 -4.79 -6.63
C GLN A 415 29.80 -3.92 -7.73
N ASN A 416 30.12 -2.63 -7.78
CA ASN A 416 29.62 -1.73 -8.83
C ASN A 416 30.35 -1.97 -10.17
N LYS A 417 31.64 -2.34 -10.14
CA LYS A 417 32.38 -2.81 -11.31
C LYS A 417 31.80 -4.11 -11.86
N ALA A 418 31.51 -5.09 -11.00
CA ALA A 418 30.87 -6.36 -11.39
C ALA A 418 29.47 -6.12 -12.00
N ARG A 419 28.66 -5.25 -11.37
CA ARG A 419 27.35 -4.85 -11.90
C ARG A 419 27.47 -4.15 -13.26
N THR A 420 28.46 -3.25 -13.42
CA THR A 420 28.68 -2.54 -14.68
C THR A 420 29.16 -3.48 -15.78
N GLN A 421 30.05 -4.43 -15.47
CA GLN A 421 30.50 -5.46 -16.41
C GLN A 421 29.35 -6.36 -16.85
N PHE A 422 28.49 -6.78 -15.92
CA PHE A 422 27.29 -7.56 -16.22
C PHE A 422 26.32 -6.80 -17.13
N LEU A 423 26.02 -5.54 -16.81
CA LEU A 423 25.14 -4.69 -17.64
C LEU A 423 25.75 -4.40 -19.01
N ASN A 424 27.06 -4.22 -19.11
CA ASN A 424 27.75 -4.07 -20.40
C ASN A 424 27.72 -5.37 -21.20
N LYS A 425 27.86 -6.53 -20.56
CA LYS A 425 27.70 -7.84 -21.22
C LYS A 425 26.28 -8.02 -21.77
N GLN A 426 25.25 -7.65 -21.01
CA GLN A 426 23.86 -7.63 -21.50
C GLN A 426 23.65 -6.64 -22.66
N ARG A 427 24.23 -5.45 -22.61
CA ARG A 427 24.17 -4.46 -23.71
C ARG A 427 24.91 -4.93 -24.97
N MET A 428 25.99 -5.68 -24.81
CA MET A 428 26.70 -6.30 -25.93
C MET A 428 25.87 -7.45 -26.52
N LEU A 429 25.26 -8.28 -25.68
CA LEU A 429 24.36 -9.35 -26.14
C LEU A 429 23.12 -8.81 -26.86
N SER A 430 22.56 -7.68 -26.41
CA SER A 430 21.43 -7.05 -27.12
C SER A 430 21.86 -6.39 -28.43
N LYS A 431 23.04 -5.78 -28.49
CA LYS A 431 23.61 -5.26 -29.76
C LYS A 431 23.96 -6.38 -30.73
N VAL A 432 24.54 -7.48 -30.27
CA VAL A 432 24.85 -8.65 -31.10
C VAL A 432 23.57 -9.31 -31.59
N GLY A 433 22.53 -9.43 -30.75
CA GLY A 433 21.20 -9.90 -31.14
C GLY A 433 20.52 -9.03 -32.20
N SER A 434 20.67 -7.70 -32.13
CA SER A 434 20.19 -6.80 -33.19
C SER A 434 21.05 -6.85 -34.46
N SER A 435 22.35 -7.12 -34.32
CA SER A 435 23.28 -7.25 -35.46
C SER A 435 23.07 -8.56 -36.22
N SER A 436 22.85 -9.67 -35.51
CA SER A 436 22.53 -10.96 -36.11
C SER A 436 21.15 -10.97 -36.74
N LEU A 437 20.15 -10.28 -36.17
CA LEU A 437 18.88 -10.05 -36.85
C LEU A 437 19.05 -9.20 -38.12
N SER A 438 19.93 -8.19 -38.10
CA SER A 438 20.20 -7.34 -39.27
C SER A 438 20.94 -8.09 -40.39
N ILE A 439 21.86 -8.99 -40.04
CA ILE A 439 22.59 -9.85 -40.99
C ILE A 439 21.66 -10.93 -41.56
N VAL A 440 20.79 -11.52 -40.74
CA VAL A 440 19.78 -12.47 -41.20
C VAL A 440 18.79 -11.77 -42.14
N ILE A 441 18.26 -10.59 -41.76
CA ILE A 441 17.35 -9.82 -42.63
C ILE A 441 18.03 -9.39 -43.94
N ALA A 442 19.30 -8.97 -43.92
CA ALA A 442 20.03 -8.62 -45.14
C ALA A 442 20.30 -9.84 -46.05
N SER A 443 20.54 -11.02 -45.46
CA SER A 443 20.73 -12.27 -46.20
C SER A 443 19.42 -12.78 -46.81
N THR A 444 18.29 -12.66 -46.09
CA THR A 444 16.97 -13.04 -46.63
C THR A 444 16.48 -12.07 -47.71
N PHE A 445 16.83 -10.78 -47.64
CA PHE A 445 16.45 -9.77 -48.64
C PHE A 445 17.27 -9.88 -49.95
N LEU A 446 18.53 -10.32 -49.87
CA LEU A 446 19.36 -10.62 -51.05
C LEU A 446 18.95 -11.91 -51.78
N VAL A 447 18.33 -12.87 -51.07
CA VAL A 447 17.82 -14.12 -51.67
C VAL A 447 16.44 -13.95 -52.31
N THR A 448 15.68 -12.90 -51.99
CA THR A 448 14.31 -12.69 -52.50
C THR A 448 14.18 -11.65 -53.62
N THR A 449 15.27 -11.02 -54.09
CA THR A 449 15.21 -10.00 -55.16
C THR A 449 16.10 -10.24 -56.39
N ALA A 450 16.67 -11.44 -56.56
CA ALA A 450 17.35 -11.81 -57.80
C ALA A 450 16.57 -12.88 -58.57
N PRO A 451 16.20 -12.66 -59.85
CA PRO A 451 15.65 -13.72 -60.69
C PRO A 451 16.75 -14.75 -61.00
N PHE A 452 16.46 -16.01 -60.71
CA PHE A 452 17.26 -17.17 -61.10
C PHE A 452 17.28 -17.27 -62.64
N ASP A 453 18.42 -16.95 -63.26
CA ASP A 453 18.72 -17.37 -64.64
C ASP A 453 19.85 -18.40 -64.62
N VAL A 454 19.50 -19.63 -65.01
CA VAL A 454 20.38 -20.79 -65.06
C VAL A 454 21.09 -20.76 -66.41
N ARG A 455 22.22 -20.06 -66.49
CA ARG A 455 23.29 -20.28 -67.51
C ARG A 455 24.48 -19.34 -67.29
N ASN A 456 25.46 -19.77 -66.49
CA ASN A 456 26.92 -19.49 -66.59
C ASN A 456 27.58 -19.60 -65.21
N ILE A 457 27.96 -20.80 -64.81
CA ILE A 457 28.95 -21.00 -63.73
C ILE A 457 30.27 -21.33 -64.41
N SER A 458 31.08 -20.30 -64.66
CA SER A 458 32.53 -20.46 -64.75
C SER A 458 33.17 -19.12 -64.40
N LYS A 459 34.06 -19.17 -63.40
CA LYS A 459 34.94 -18.09 -62.90
C LYS A 459 34.33 -17.15 -61.86
N THR A 460 34.39 -17.57 -60.60
CA THR A 460 35.01 -16.78 -59.51
C THR A 460 35.33 -17.70 -58.34
N ASN A 461 36.61 -17.74 -57.96
CA ASN A 461 37.14 -18.42 -56.78
C ASN A 461 36.84 -17.58 -55.52
N ALA A 462 36.12 -18.13 -54.54
CA ALA A 462 36.11 -17.70 -53.14
C ALA A 462 35.75 -18.91 -52.24
N PRO A 463 36.25 -18.96 -50.98
CA PRO A 463 36.67 -20.22 -50.36
C PRO A 463 35.54 -21.06 -49.75
N MET A 464 35.56 -22.37 -50.06
CA MET A 464 34.82 -23.44 -49.38
C MET A 464 35.25 -23.59 -47.91
N ARG A 465 34.77 -22.69 -47.03
CA ARG A 465 34.71 -22.93 -45.58
C ARG A 465 33.47 -22.35 -44.90
N PHE A 466 32.69 -21.51 -45.58
CA PHE A 466 31.48 -20.87 -45.01
C PHE A 466 30.19 -21.68 -45.18
N ILE A 467 30.18 -22.71 -46.01
CA ILE A 467 28.98 -23.53 -46.28
C ILE A 467 28.89 -24.72 -45.31
N ASP A 468 30.03 -25.30 -44.91
CA ASP A 468 30.05 -26.44 -43.98
C ASP A 468 29.67 -26.03 -42.53
N ASP A 469 30.01 -24.81 -42.10
CA ASP A 469 29.62 -24.29 -40.78
C ASP A 469 28.12 -23.92 -40.72
N LEU A 470 27.48 -23.61 -41.86
CA LEU A 470 26.06 -23.27 -41.94
C LEU A 470 25.17 -24.52 -41.87
N LEU A 471 25.67 -25.67 -42.32
CA LEU A 471 25.01 -26.98 -42.21
C LEU A 471 25.19 -27.64 -40.83
N ALA A 472 26.23 -27.27 -40.08
CA ALA A 472 26.42 -27.75 -38.71
C ALA A 472 25.49 -27.03 -37.71
N PHE A 473 25.18 -25.75 -37.92
CA PHE A 473 24.36 -24.96 -37.00
C PHE A 473 22.86 -25.34 -37.02
N THR A 474 22.37 -25.94 -38.11
CA THR A 474 20.98 -26.42 -38.22
C THR A 474 20.75 -27.79 -37.57
N LEU A 475 21.80 -28.50 -37.14
CA LEU A 475 21.68 -29.84 -36.55
C LEU A 475 21.95 -29.93 -35.04
N THR A 476 22.12 -28.82 -34.30
CA THR A 476 22.43 -28.88 -32.85
C THR A 476 21.67 -27.93 -31.90
N CYS A 477 20.63 -27.21 -32.35
CA CYS A 477 19.79 -26.41 -31.44
C CYS A 477 18.33 -26.92 -31.37
N PRO A 478 17.90 -27.53 -30.25
CA PRO A 478 16.53 -28.01 -30.05
C PRO A 478 15.68 -26.90 -29.42
N PHE A 479 15.18 -25.94 -30.20
CA PHE A 479 14.25 -24.92 -29.68
C PHE A 479 13.34 -24.34 -30.77
N PHE A 480 12.85 -25.16 -31.71
CA PHE A 480 11.85 -24.70 -32.68
C PHE A 480 11.07 -25.88 -33.27
N LEU A 481 10.41 -26.67 -32.42
CA LEU A 481 9.41 -27.66 -32.84
C LEU A 481 8.59 -28.09 -31.61
N ASP A 482 7.70 -27.22 -31.13
CA ASP A 482 6.40 -27.71 -30.65
C ASP A 482 5.38 -26.57 -30.52
N ARG A 483 4.57 -26.37 -31.57
CA ARG A 483 3.17 -25.92 -31.50
C ARG A 483 2.59 -25.84 -32.92
N ASN A 484 1.47 -26.56 -33.09
CA ASN A 484 0.58 -26.70 -34.26
C ASN A 484 0.93 -27.85 -35.23
N VAL A 485 0.34 -29.02 -35.00
CA VAL A 485 -0.79 -29.54 -35.80
C VAL A 485 -1.64 -30.45 -34.91
N GLY A 486 -2.94 -30.14 -34.81
CA GLY A 486 -3.93 -31.03 -34.22
C GLY A 486 -4.58 -31.96 -35.26
N HIS A 487 -5.13 -33.06 -34.74
CA HIS A 487 -6.10 -33.98 -35.36
C HIS A 487 -5.70 -34.78 -36.60
N PHE A 488 -5.49 -36.09 -36.41
CA PHE A 488 -6.24 -37.14 -37.13
C PHE A 488 -6.26 -38.43 -36.29
N ALA A 489 -7.42 -39.09 -36.28
CA ALA A 489 -7.77 -40.29 -35.50
C ALA A 489 -7.29 -41.60 -36.18
N VAL A 490 -7.68 -42.73 -35.57
CA VAL A 490 -7.48 -44.17 -35.92
C VAL A 490 -6.25 -44.76 -35.22
N GLY A 491 -6.29 -45.82 -34.41
CA GLY A 491 -7.21 -46.96 -34.25
C GLY A 491 -6.36 -48.24 -34.26
N MET A 492 -6.64 -49.21 -33.37
CA MET A 492 -5.93 -50.51 -33.15
C MET A 492 -4.56 -50.37 -32.47
N GLY A 493 -4.12 -51.23 -31.55
CA GLY A 493 -4.55 -52.55 -31.09
C GLY A 493 -3.30 -53.25 -30.54
N ASP A 494 -3.48 -53.97 -29.44
CA ASP A 494 -2.72 -55.13 -28.97
C ASP A 494 -1.25 -55.04 -28.46
N GLU A 495 -1.14 -55.64 -27.26
CA GLU A 495 -0.16 -56.63 -26.80
C GLU A 495 1.21 -56.24 -26.19
N ASP A 496 1.42 -56.87 -25.03
CA ASP A 496 2.65 -57.31 -24.37
C ASP A 496 3.65 -56.27 -23.82
N MET A 497 3.61 -56.04 -22.50
CA MET A 497 4.38 -56.82 -21.50
C MET A 497 4.09 -56.34 -20.06
#